data_AF-A0A016SP64-F1
#
_entry.id   AF-A0A016SP64-F1
#
_cell.length_a   1.000
_cell.length_b   1.000
_cell.length_c   1.000
_cell.angle_alpha   90.00
_cell.angle_beta   90.00
_cell.angle_gamma   90.00
#
_symmetry.space_group_name_H-M   'P 1'
#
loop_
_entity.id
_entity.type
_entity.pdbx_description
1 polymer ?
#
loop_
_entity_poly.entity_id
_entity_poly.type
_entity_poly.pdbx_seq_one_letter_code
_entity_poly.pdbx_strand_id
1 'polypeptide(L)'
;MVLDEYGAIWYMDTSVRWLKDRRQVVYEEFTCRRKADSHFLGRPKLGRGSSKDCGKSAYMLHFASGHSIFAVTDPRTYEYIPTNKDAIKKQQSANHDANFAFIVKTTDAVEIVKWYVMCALENECMAPAGASLFCNFQEDRFNHYANCHR
;
A
#
# COMPACT_ATOMS: atom_id res chain seq x y z
N MET A 1 1.50 4.19 25.57
CA MET A 1 1.10 4.88 24.33
C MET A 1 1.67 4.08 23.18
N VAL A 2 0.90 3.77 22.12
CA VAL A 2 1.33 2.82 21.04
C VAL A 2 2.51 3.37 20.20
N LEU A 3 2.88 4.64 20.40
CA LEU A 3 4.01 5.30 19.76
C LEU A 3 5.32 5.25 20.57
N ASP A 4 5.31 4.84 21.84
CA ASP A 4 6.47 5.02 22.72
C ASP A 4 7.60 3.98 22.51
N GLU A 5 7.36 2.90 21.75
CA GLU A 5 8.35 1.85 21.48
C GLU A 5 8.37 1.44 19.98
N TYR A 6 8.74 2.35 19.08
CA TYR A 6 9.17 2.11 17.69
C TYR A 6 8.47 0.99 16.87
N GLY A 7 7.14 0.94 16.92
CA GLY A 7 6.34 -0.07 16.21
C GLY A 7 5.70 0.39 14.89
N ALA A 8 5.68 1.69 14.58
CA ALA A 8 5.09 2.21 13.34
C ALA A 8 5.80 3.48 12.84
N ILE A 9 5.99 3.58 11.53
CA ILE A 9 6.51 4.72 10.78
C ILE A 9 5.34 5.39 10.06
N TRP A 10 5.28 6.70 10.18
CA TRP A 10 4.36 7.56 9.43
C TRP A 10 5.17 8.28 8.36
N TYR A 11 4.86 8.02 7.09
CA TYR A 11 5.34 8.85 5.99
C TYR A 11 4.19 9.75 5.54
N MET A 12 4.39 11.06 5.67
CA MET A 12 3.46 12.08 5.21
C MET A 12 4.26 13.06 4.38
N ASP A 13 3.83 13.32 3.14
CA ASP A 13 4.35 14.46 2.39
C ASP A 13 4.16 15.73 3.24
N THR A 14 5.15 16.63 3.21
CA THR A 14 5.13 17.89 3.99
C THR A 14 3.91 18.79 3.70
N SER A 15 3.22 18.55 2.58
CA SER A 15 1.96 19.18 2.19
C SER A 15 0.74 18.63 2.95
N VAL A 16 0.81 17.43 3.52
CA VAL A 16 -0.29 16.81 4.27
C VAL A 16 -0.25 17.28 5.73
N ARG A 17 -1.27 18.04 6.14
CA ARG A 17 -1.42 18.53 7.52
C ARG A 17 -2.77 18.10 8.09
N TRP A 18 -2.76 17.50 9.28
CA TRP A 18 -4.01 17.31 10.03
C TRP A 18 -4.48 18.63 10.61
N LEU A 19 -5.61 19.13 10.09
CA LEU A 19 -6.27 20.32 10.64
C LEU A 19 -7.02 20.02 11.95
N LYS A 20 -7.33 18.75 12.23
CA LYS A 20 -7.99 18.26 13.46
C LYS A 20 -7.43 16.87 13.82
N ASP A 21 -7.32 16.55 15.11
CA ASP A 21 -6.91 15.22 15.56
C ASP A 21 -7.95 14.18 15.14
N ARG A 22 -7.54 13.26 14.26
CA ARG A 22 -8.33 12.15 13.74
C ARG A 22 -7.55 10.83 13.84
N ARG A 23 -6.54 10.76 14.71
CA ARG A 23 -5.66 9.58 14.86
C ARG A 23 -6.45 8.31 15.16
N GLN A 24 -7.56 8.42 15.89
CA GLN A 24 -8.45 7.31 16.21
C GLN A 24 -9.01 6.62 14.96
N VAL A 25 -9.31 7.36 13.88
CA VAL A 25 -9.79 6.77 12.61
C VAL A 25 -8.71 5.89 12.00
N VAL A 26 -7.46 6.36 12.01
CA VAL A 26 -6.32 5.57 11.53
C VAL A 26 -6.09 4.37 12.44
N TYR A 27 -6.16 4.52 13.77
CA TYR A 27 -6.02 3.39 14.69
C TYR A 27 -7.14 2.37 14.59
N GLU A 28 -8.38 2.77 14.31
CA GLU A 28 -9.51 1.88 14.06
C GLU A 28 -9.31 1.05 12.79
N GLU A 29 -8.55 1.56 11.83
CA GLU A 29 -8.07 0.73 10.72
C GLU A 29 -7.16 -0.42 11.19
N PHE A 30 -6.61 -0.40 12.41
CA PHE A 30 -5.74 -1.46 12.92
C PHE A 30 -6.31 -2.28 14.09
N THR A 31 -7.41 -1.85 14.71
CA THR A 31 -7.94 -2.48 15.96
C THR A 31 -8.41 -3.94 15.80
N CYS A 32 -8.28 -4.54 14.62
CA CYS A 32 -8.51 -5.97 14.46
C CYS A 32 -7.38 -6.87 14.99
N ARG A 33 -6.11 -6.44 14.99
CA ARG A 33 -4.98 -7.30 15.42
C ARG A 33 -5.07 -7.71 16.90
N ARG A 34 -5.65 -6.87 17.76
CA ARG A 34 -5.71 -7.12 19.22
C ARG A 34 -6.66 -8.25 19.64
N LYS A 35 -7.52 -8.77 18.75
CA LYS A 35 -8.46 -9.86 19.03
C LYS A 35 -8.10 -11.19 18.38
N ALA A 36 -7.09 -11.22 17.51
CA ALA A 36 -6.66 -12.45 16.82
C ALA A 36 -5.72 -13.30 17.71
N ASP A 37 -4.85 -12.65 18.49
CA ASP A 37 -3.89 -13.36 19.36
C ASP A 37 -4.55 -14.02 20.59
N SER A 38 -5.77 -13.61 20.95
CA SER A 38 -6.51 -14.17 22.08
C SER A 38 -7.36 -15.41 21.75
N HIS A 39 -7.35 -15.88 20.49
CA HIS A 39 -8.22 -16.97 20.03
C HIS A 39 -7.52 -18.33 19.79
N PHE A 40 -6.28 -18.51 20.27
CA PHE A 40 -5.58 -19.80 20.21
C PHE A 40 -6.11 -20.90 21.15
N LEU A 41 -7.22 -20.65 21.88
CA LEU A 41 -7.90 -21.67 22.70
C LEU A 41 -9.42 -21.68 22.44
N GLY A 42 -9.80 -22.57 21.51
CA GLY A 42 -11.10 -23.15 21.19
C GLY A 42 -12.41 -22.61 21.79
N ARG A 43 -13.31 -22.14 20.92
CA ARG A 43 -14.71 -22.63 20.71
C ARG A 43 -15.49 -21.72 19.73
N PRO A 44 -16.41 -22.26 18.91
CA PRO A 44 -17.14 -21.48 17.91
C PRO A 44 -18.43 -20.89 18.49
N LYS A 45 -18.74 -19.63 18.18
CA LYS A 45 -20.11 -19.10 18.29
C LYS A 45 -20.50 -18.20 17.12
N LEU A 46 -21.74 -18.41 16.71
CA LEU A 46 -22.54 -17.84 15.63
C LEU A 46 -22.78 -16.33 15.83
N GLY A 47 -22.64 -15.51 14.79
CA GLY A 47 -23.03 -14.08 14.80
C GLY A 47 -22.47 -13.28 13.63
N ARG A 48 -23.33 -12.46 12.99
CA ARG A 48 -23.12 -11.44 11.95
C ARG A 48 -21.69 -11.25 11.43
N GLY A 49 -21.51 -11.56 10.14
CA GLY A 49 -20.40 -11.09 9.30
C GLY A 49 -19.03 -11.36 9.92
N SER A 50 -18.54 -12.59 9.82
CA SER A 50 -17.30 -12.98 10.45
C SER A 50 -16.14 -12.13 9.91
N SER A 51 -15.58 -11.30 10.80
CA SER A 51 -14.22 -10.77 10.82
C SER A 51 -13.16 -11.90 10.76
N LYS A 52 -13.27 -12.83 9.81
CA LYS A 52 -12.44 -14.04 9.72
C LYS A 52 -11.20 -13.90 8.84
N ASP A 53 -11.07 -12.79 8.11
CA ASP A 53 -9.82 -12.42 7.46
C ASP A 53 -9.45 -11.00 7.88
N CYS A 54 -8.86 -10.85 9.07
CA CYS A 54 -8.19 -9.61 9.43
C CYS A 54 -6.75 -9.56 8.89
N GLY A 55 -6.60 -9.89 7.60
CA GLY A 55 -5.38 -9.72 6.83
C GLY A 55 -5.13 -8.26 6.47
N LYS A 56 -5.10 -7.36 7.46
CA LYS A 56 -4.75 -5.96 7.21
C LYS A 56 -3.24 -5.83 7.04
N SER A 57 -2.84 -5.29 5.88
CA SER A 57 -1.45 -5.08 5.48
C SER A 57 -0.69 -4.26 6.52
N ALA A 58 0.56 -4.63 6.80
CA ALA A 58 1.47 -3.83 7.62
C ALA A 58 1.99 -2.58 6.90
N TYR A 59 1.74 -2.45 5.60
CA TYR A 59 2.04 -1.30 4.77
C TYR A 59 0.74 -0.81 4.12
N MET A 60 0.24 0.33 4.56
CA MET A 60 -1.04 0.89 4.10
C MET A 60 -0.81 2.22 3.40
N LEU A 61 -1.20 2.26 2.14
CA LEU A 61 -1.34 3.49 1.37
C LEU A 61 -2.80 3.92 1.42
N HIS A 62 -3.02 5.23 1.43
CA HIS A 62 -4.35 5.79 1.54
C HIS A 62 -4.83 6.27 0.17
N PHE A 63 -6.15 6.23 -0.04
CA PHE A 63 -6.84 6.67 -1.26
C PHE A 63 -6.52 5.81 -2.50
N ALA A 64 -7.43 4.87 -2.79
CA ALA A 64 -7.42 4.15 -4.04
C ALA A 64 -7.69 5.12 -5.21
N SER A 65 -6.86 5.01 -6.24
CA SER A 65 -7.13 5.62 -7.54
C SER A 65 -8.15 4.78 -8.32
N GLY A 66 -8.62 5.33 -9.45
CA GLY A 66 -9.52 4.63 -10.37
C GLY A 66 -8.81 3.76 -11.42
N HIS A 67 -7.57 3.34 -11.17
CA HIS A 67 -6.73 2.59 -12.12
C HIS A 67 -5.78 1.64 -11.39
N SER A 68 -5.20 0.66 -12.11
CA SER A 68 -4.22 -0.26 -11.53
C SER A 68 -2.85 0.41 -11.35
N ILE A 69 -2.01 -0.14 -10.47
CA ILE A 69 -0.58 0.19 -10.46
C ILE A 69 0.08 -0.28 -11.75
N PHE A 70 -0.40 -1.41 -12.32
CA PHE A 70 0.10 -1.92 -13.59
C PHE A 70 0.07 -0.86 -14.71
N ALA A 71 -1.05 -0.14 -14.81
CA ALA A 71 -1.28 0.84 -15.86
C ALA A 71 -0.37 2.07 -15.75
N VAL A 72 0.16 2.39 -14.57
CA VAL A 72 0.90 3.63 -14.31
C VAL A 72 2.36 3.42 -13.91
N THR A 73 2.86 2.19 -14.00
CA THR A 73 4.28 1.88 -13.81
C THR A 73 4.91 1.61 -15.16
N ASP A 74 6.04 2.27 -15.46
CA ASP A 74 6.76 2.03 -16.70
C ASP A 74 7.19 0.55 -16.79
N PRO A 75 7.01 -0.12 -17.94
CA PRO A 75 7.34 -1.53 -18.08
C PRO A 75 8.78 -1.90 -17.67
N ARG A 76 9.73 -0.98 -17.81
CA ARG A 76 11.15 -1.18 -17.43
C ARG A 76 11.34 -1.29 -15.92
N THR A 77 10.50 -0.65 -15.11
CA THR A 77 10.57 -0.76 -13.64
C THR A 77 10.37 -2.21 -13.17
N TYR A 78 9.63 -3.04 -13.92
CA TYR A 78 9.45 -4.46 -13.59
C TYR A 78 10.70 -5.32 -13.78
N GLU A 79 11.77 -4.79 -14.38
CA GLU A 79 13.08 -5.44 -14.42
C GLU A 79 13.78 -5.38 -13.04
N TYR A 80 13.41 -4.39 -12.21
CA TYR A 80 13.99 -4.15 -10.89
C TYR A 80 13.10 -4.66 -9.74
N ILE A 81 11.77 -4.61 -9.91
CA ILE A 81 10.80 -5.02 -8.87
C ILE A 81 10.09 -6.30 -9.32
N PRO A 82 10.46 -7.47 -8.77
CA PRO A 82 9.76 -8.72 -9.04
C PRO A 82 8.30 -8.62 -8.61
N THR A 83 7.38 -8.77 -9.56
CA THR A 83 5.94 -8.67 -9.28
C THR A 83 5.12 -9.64 -10.11
N ASN A 84 3.95 -9.99 -9.60
CA ASN A 84 2.96 -10.76 -10.35
C ASN A 84 2.09 -9.77 -11.16
N LYS A 85 2.42 -9.59 -12.45
CA LYS A 85 1.73 -8.66 -13.36
C LYS A 85 0.23 -8.91 -13.48
N ASP A 86 -0.22 -10.16 -13.38
CA ASP A 86 -1.65 -10.50 -13.45
C ASP A 86 -2.38 -10.16 -12.15
N ALA A 87 -1.68 -10.22 -11.00
CA ALA A 87 -2.24 -9.78 -9.73
C ALA A 87 -2.41 -8.26 -9.68
N ILE A 88 -1.40 -7.50 -10.10
CA ILE A 88 -1.42 -6.03 -10.03
C ILE A 88 -2.32 -5.34 -11.05
N LYS A 89 -2.91 -6.11 -11.99
CA LYS A 89 -3.97 -5.65 -12.90
C LYS A 89 -5.37 -5.74 -12.28
N LYS A 90 -5.55 -6.45 -11.17
CA LYS A 90 -6.87 -6.67 -10.58
C LYS A 90 -7.35 -5.43 -9.85
N GLN A 91 -8.67 -5.28 -9.75
CA GLN A 91 -9.30 -4.17 -9.02
C GLN A 91 -8.83 -4.08 -7.56
N GLN A 92 -8.56 -5.21 -6.92
CA GLN A 92 -8.06 -5.28 -5.54
C GLN A 92 -6.63 -4.72 -5.38
N SER A 93 -5.92 -4.53 -6.49
CA SER A 93 -4.57 -3.95 -6.55
C SER A 93 -4.58 -2.61 -7.30
N ALA A 94 -5.68 -1.85 -7.16
CA ALA A 94 -5.73 -0.47 -7.62
C ALA A 94 -4.54 0.32 -7.09
N ASN A 95 -3.98 1.23 -7.89
CA ASN A 95 -2.93 2.11 -7.43
C ASN A 95 -3.44 3.00 -6.28
N HIS A 96 -2.60 3.30 -5.30
CA HIS A 96 -2.96 4.15 -4.15
C HIS A 96 -1.98 5.32 -4.05
N ASP A 97 -2.43 6.44 -3.51
CA ASP A 97 -1.56 7.60 -3.31
C ASP A 97 -0.52 7.31 -2.19
N ALA A 98 0.74 7.66 -2.45
CA ALA A 98 1.86 7.51 -1.52
C ALA A 98 2.12 8.73 -0.64
N ASN A 99 1.38 9.82 -0.81
CA ASN A 99 1.47 11.04 0.02
C ASN A 99 1.23 10.78 1.50
N PHE A 100 0.50 9.73 1.82
CA PHE A 100 0.23 9.31 3.18
C PHE A 100 0.35 7.79 3.26
N ALA A 101 1.38 7.31 3.96
CA ALA A 101 1.60 5.90 4.21
C ALA A 101 1.74 5.64 5.71
N PHE A 102 1.00 4.64 6.18
CA PHE A 102 1.15 4.10 7.52
C PHE A 102 1.82 2.74 7.45
N ILE A 103 2.96 2.60 8.11
CA ILE A 103 3.82 1.42 8.01
C ILE A 103 4.09 0.89 9.42
N VAL A 104 3.63 -0.31 9.73
CA VAL A 104 3.96 -1.00 10.99
C VAL A 104 5.29 -1.74 10.79
N LYS A 105 6.19 -1.68 11.78
CA LYS A 105 7.46 -2.41 11.73
C LYS A 105 7.23 -3.92 11.89
N THR A 106 6.90 -4.59 10.80
CA THR A 106 6.87 -6.06 10.68
C THR A 106 7.91 -6.52 9.67
N THR A 107 8.25 -7.80 9.67
CA THR A 107 9.15 -8.39 8.65
C THR A 107 8.65 -8.07 7.23
N ASP A 108 7.36 -8.31 6.96
CA ASP A 108 6.77 -8.05 5.64
C ASP A 108 6.87 -6.58 5.21
N ALA A 109 6.59 -5.64 6.13
CA ALA A 109 6.67 -4.21 5.82
C ALA A 109 8.12 -3.77 5.58
N VAL A 110 9.07 -4.32 6.32
CA VAL A 110 10.51 -4.05 6.11
C VAL A 110 10.96 -4.59 4.76
N GLU A 111 10.52 -5.78 4.35
CA GLU A 111 10.84 -6.31 3.01
C GLU A 111 10.23 -5.44 1.90
N ILE A 112 9.00 -4.96 2.04
CA ILE A 112 8.39 -4.01 1.08
C ILE A 112 9.21 -2.72 0.99
N VAL A 113 9.55 -2.13 2.14
CA VAL A 113 10.33 -0.89 2.18
C VAL A 113 11.73 -1.07 1.58
N LYS A 114 12.38 -2.23 1.78
CA LYS A 114 13.67 -2.53 1.13
C LYS A 114 13.56 -2.45 -0.39
N TRP A 115 12.53 -3.02 -1.00
CA TRP A 115 12.32 -2.91 -2.45
C TRP A 115 12.12 -1.46 -2.90
N TYR A 116 11.37 -0.67 -2.14
CA TYR A 116 11.17 0.74 -2.45
C TYR A 116 12.48 1.54 -2.37
N VAL A 117 13.28 1.29 -1.33
CA VAL A 117 14.60 1.92 -1.17
C VAL A 117 15.56 1.48 -2.26
N MET A 118 15.61 0.19 -2.62
CA MET A 118 16.47 -0.30 -3.71
C MET A 118 16.08 0.34 -5.05
N CYS A 119 14.79 0.47 -5.35
CA CYS A 119 14.33 1.17 -6.54
C CYS A 119 14.71 2.66 -6.52
N ALA A 120 14.55 3.33 -5.39
CA ALA A 120 14.91 4.75 -5.26
C ALA A 120 16.43 5.02 -5.44
N LEU A 121 17.26 4.00 -5.24
CA LEU A 121 18.71 4.07 -5.46
C LEU A 121 19.13 3.76 -6.91
N GLU A 122 18.21 3.31 -7.75
CA GLU A 122 18.45 2.98 -9.15
C GLU A 122 17.66 3.94 -10.05
N ASN A 123 18.38 4.79 -10.80
CA ASN A 123 17.77 5.86 -11.58
C ASN A 123 16.79 5.31 -12.62
N GLU A 124 17.14 4.21 -13.29
CA GLU A 124 16.24 3.62 -14.29
C GLU A 124 15.03 2.91 -13.67
N CYS A 125 15.04 2.64 -12.36
CA CYS A 125 13.87 2.13 -11.65
C CYS A 125 12.90 3.25 -11.29
N MET A 126 13.42 4.35 -10.71
CA MET A 126 12.63 5.47 -10.17
C MET A 126 12.28 6.54 -11.20
N ALA A 127 13.13 6.76 -12.18
CA ALA A 127 12.95 7.72 -13.27
C ALA A 127 13.40 7.14 -14.62
N PRO A 128 12.78 6.04 -15.10
CA PRO A 128 13.10 5.45 -16.40
C PRO A 128 13.10 6.50 -17.52
N ALA A 129 14.04 6.40 -18.47
CA ALA A 129 14.18 7.41 -19.52
C ALA A 129 12.87 7.63 -20.32
N GLY A 130 12.35 8.86 -20.36
CA GLY A 130 11.06 9.17 -21.02
C GLY A 130 9.83 8.98 -20.14
N ALA A 131 9.99 8.71 -18.84
CA ALA A 131 8.90 8.73 -17.87
C ALA A 131 8.16 10.07 -17.86
N SER A 132 6.83 10.00 -17.77
CA SER A 132 5.93 11.15 -17.72
C SER A 132 5.03 11.04 -16.49
N LEU A 133 4.73 12.16 -15.84
CA LEU A 133 3.72 12.20 -14.76
C LEU A 133 2.29 12.20 -15.29
N PHE A 134 2.10 12.65 -16.54
CA PHE A 134 0.79 12.69 -17.18
C PHE A 134 0.47 11.32 -17.80
N CYS A 135 -0.64 10.72 -17.40
CA CYS A 135 -1.09 9.40 -17.85
C CYS A 135 -2.15 9.52 -18.95
N ASN A 136 -1.92 8.83 -20.06
CA ASN A 136 -2.84 8.71 -21.18
C ASN A 136 -3.58 7.37 -21.08
N PHE A 137 -4.73 7.39 -20.41
CA PHE A 137 -5.54 6.18 -20.19
C PHE A 137 -6.39 5.83 -21.41
N GLN A 138 -6.49 4.53 -21.69
CA GLN A 138 -7.55 3.97 -22.52
C GLN A 138 -8.83 3.75 -21.68
N GLU A 139 -9.89 3.24 -22.30
CA GLU A 139 -11.13 2.88 -21.59
C GLU A 139 -10.86 1.90 -20.44
N ASP A 140 -10.04 0.87 -20.69
CA ASP A 140 -9.55 -0.03 -19.65
C ASP A 140 -8.30 0.54 -18.97
N ARG A 141 -8.53 1.10 -17.78
CA ARG A 141 -7.52 1.74 -16.93
C ARG A 141 -6.75 0.76 -16.05
N PHE A 142 -6.96 -0.55 -16.23
CA PHE A 142 -6.34 -1.59 -15.41
C PHE A 142 -5.36 -2.45 -16.19
N ASN A 143 -5.68 -2.76 -17.45
CA ASN A 143 -4.92 -3.74 -18.24
C ASN A 143 -3.96 -3.14 -19.26
N HIS A 144 -4.02 -1.83 -19.51
CA HIS A 144 -3.16 -1.15 -20.48
C HIS A 144 -2.24 -0.12 -19.82
N TYR A 145 -0.98 -0.11 -20.26
CA TYR A 145 0.00 0.89 -19.85
C TYR A 145 -0.41 2.28 -20.37
N ALA A 146 -0.44 3.26 -19.47
CA ALA A 146 -0.93 4.60 -19.72
C ALA A 146 0.18 5.60 -20.11
N ASN A 147 1.35 5.12 -20.53
CA ASN A 147 2.48 5.94 -20.96
C ASN A 147 2.93 6.97 -19.90
N CYS A 148 2.96 6.55 -18.64
CA CYS A 148 3.37 7.37 -17.50
C CYS A 148 4.07 6.54 -16.42
N HIS A 149 4.75 7.20 -15.50
CA HIS A 149 5.33 6.57 -14.32
C HIS A 149 4.86 7.31 -13.06
N ARG A 150 4.35 6.56 -12.08
CA ARG A 150 3.79 7.04 -10.81
C ARG A 150 4.39 6.28 -9.65
#